data_AF-A0A8T6G1U6-F1
#
_entry.id   AF-A0A8T6G1U6-F1
#
_cell.length_a   1.000
_cell.length_b   1.000
_cell.length_c   1.000
_cell.angle_alpha   90.00
_cell.angle_beta   90.00
_cell.angle_gamma   90.00
#
_symmetry.space_group_name_H-M   'P 1'
#
loop_
_entity.id
_entity.type
_entity.pdbx_description
1 polymer ?
#
loop_
_entity_poly.entity_id
_entity_poly.type
_entity_poly.pdbx_seq_one_letter_code
_entity_poly.pdbx_strand_id
1 'polypeptide(L)'
;MSSLKKVFALILSLIAIAVLFQLIFSPFYPDTVDTDVVWNALNWFIAFGVAAALIATYLRKRALSAHGGNGREHIFANTAFYAAAVLAIWFFWNWFDDLTVGEEGQSQVRLIFWGFINPLFIILMGTVSARLWKDASRT
;
A
#
# COMPACT_ATOMS: atom_id res chain seq x y z
N MET A 1 -20.75 0.49 -11.27
CA MET A 1 -19.27 0.41 -11.19
C MET A 1 -18.61 1.67 -10.61
N SER A 2 -19.13 2.89 -10.86
CA SER A 2 -18.57 4.14 -10.28
C SER A 2 -18.51 4.12 -8.74
N SER A 3 -19.60 3.75 -8.06
CA SER A 3 -19.66 3.75 -6.59
C SER A 3 -18.69 2.77 -5.93
N LEU A 4 -18.41 1.62 -6.56
CA LEU A 4 -17.45 0.65 -6.00
C LEU A 4 -16.01 1.18 -6.07
N LYS A 5 -15.61 1.75 -7.22
CA LYS A 5 -14.33 2.46 -7.34
C LYS A 5 -14.23 3.59 -6.31
N LYS A 6 -15.37 4.23 -6.02
CA LYS A 6 -15.48 5.22 -4.94
C LYS A 6 -15.20 4.59 -3.56
N VAL A 7 -15.87 3.51 -3.20
CA VAL A 7 -15.60 2.89 -1.88
C VAL A 7 -14.13 2.45 -1.75
N PHE A 8 -13.55 1.82 -2.78
CA PHE A 8 -12.16 1.38 -2.74
C PHE A 8 -11.15 2.52 -2.58
N ALA A 9 -11.27 3.60 -3.36
CA ALA A 9 -10.28 4.66 -3.23
C ALA A 9 -10.41 5.44 -1.92
N LEU A 10 -11.60 5.54 -1.33
CA LEU A 10 -11.75 6.09 0.02
C LEU A 10 -11.00 5.22 1.03
N ILE A 11 -11.24 3.90 1.02
CA ILE A 11 -10.61 2.95 1.93
C ILE A 11 -9.07 3.02 1.80
N LEU A 12 -8.55 2.95 0.57
CA LEU A 12 -7.09 3.02 0.35
C LEU A 12 -6.49 4.33 0.85
N SER A 13 -7.19 5.45 0.66
CA SER A 13 -6.73 6.76 1.14
C SER A 13 -6.75 6.83 2.67
N LEU A 14 -7.79 6.31 3.32
CA LEU A 14 -7.89 6.28 4.78
C LEU A 14 -6.77 5.43 5.40
N ILE A 15 -6.47 4.26 4.82
CA ILE A 15 -5.36 3.42 5.28
C ILE A 15 -4.02 4.15 5.10
N ALA A 16 -3.79 4.77 3.93
CA ALA A 16 -2.57 5.53 3.68
C ALA A 16 -2.39 6.69 4.67
N ILE A 17 -3.48 7.40 4.98
CA ILE A 17 -3.49 8.47 5.98
C ILE A 17 -3.17 7.91 7.36
N ALA A 18 -3.83 6.82 7.79
CA ALA A 18 -3.56 6.21 9.09
C ALA A 18 -2.08 5.79 9.25
N VAL A 19 -1.50 5.17 8.22
CA VAL A 19 -0.07 4.80 8.20
C VAL A 19 0.83 6.02 8.22
N LEU A 20 0.51 7.07 7.47
CA LEU A 20 1.25 8.33 7.48
C LEU A 20 1.23 9.00 8.86
N PHE A 21 0.05 9.05 9.50
CA PHE A 21 -0.08 9.59 10.85
C PHE A 21 0.75 8.78 11.84
N GLN A 22 0.63 7.45 11.85
CA GLN A 22 1.44 6.63 12.74
C GLN A 22 2.94 6.83 12.50
N LEU A 23 3.39 6.87 11.24
CA LEU A 23 4.79 7.07 10.89
C LEU A 23 5.34 8.42 11.40
N ILE A 24 4.55 9.49 11.31
CA ILE A 24 4.96 10.84 11.74
C ILE A 24 4.86 11.01 13.25
N PHE A 25 3.81 10.47 13.88
CA PHE A 25 3.50 10.76 15.28
C PHE A 25 4.07 9.74 16.27
N SER A 26 4.41 8.52 15.83
CA SER A 26 5.01 7.50 16.70
C SER A 26 6.23 7.98 17.51
N PRO A 27 7.15 8.81 16.98
CA PRO A 27 8.27 9.35 17.77
C PRO A 27 7.87 10.32 18.89
N PHE A 28 6.64 10.83 18.87
CA PHE A 28 6.13 11.79 19.85
C PHE A 28 5.19 11.14 20.87
N TYR A 29 4.94 9.83 20.76
CA TYR A 29 4.11 9.13 21.73
C TYR A 29 4.87 8.97 23.05
N PRO A 30 4.17 9.07 24.20
CA PRO A 30 4.78 8.74 25.49
C PRO A 30 5.22 7.28 25.53
N ASP A 31 6.29 6.97 26.25
CA ASP A 31 6.82 5.60 26.42
C ASP A 31 5.80 4.60 27.00
N THR A 32 4.71 5.09 27.58
CA THR A 32 3.58 4.26 28.06
C THR A 32 2.70 3.71 26.94
N VAL A 33 2.84 4.21 25.72
CA VAL A 33 2.08 3.76 24.55
C VAL A 33 2.87 2.67 23.85
N ASP A 34 2.31 1.47 23.86
CA ASP A 34 2.82 0.36 23.06
C ASP A 34 2.54 0.61 21.57
N THR A 35 3.56 1.11 20.87
CA THR A 35 3.49 1.40 19.43
C THR A 35 3.41 0.14 18.59
N ASP A 36 3.87 -0.99 19.09
CA ASP A 36 3.97 -2.24 18.35
C ASP A 36 2.59 -2.87 18.17
N VAL A 37 1.71 -2.73 19.18
CA VAL A 37 0.28 -3.08 19.04
C VAL A 37 -0.38 -2.29 17.91
N VAL A 38 -0.08 -0.98 17.80
CA VAL A 38 -0.65 -0.13 16.74
C VAL A 38 -0.11 -0.52 15.37
N TRP A 39 1.20 -0.76 15.24
CA TRP A 39 1.81 -1.22 13.99
C TRP A 39 1.29 -2.59 13.56
N ASN A 40 1.11 -3.53 14.50
CA ASN A 40 0.53 -4.83 14.21
C ASN A 40 -0.90 -4.72 13.68
N ALA A 41 -1.74 -3.86 14.26
CA ALA A 41 -3.07 -3.58 13.73
C ALA A 41 -3.01 -2.94 12.33
N LEU A 42 -2.12 -1.96 12.13
CA LEU A 42 -1.94 -1.31 10.82
C LEU A 42 -1.44 -2.27 9.75
N ASN A 43 -0.59 -3.23 10.09
CA ASN A 43 -0.08 -4.22 9.14
C ASN A 43 -1.21 -5.03 8.48
N TRP A 44 -2.27 -5.38 9.21
CA TRP A 44 -3.44 -6.02 8.60
C TRP A 44 -4.14 -5.11 7.58
N PHE A 45 -4.26 -3.81 7.86
CA PHE A 45 -4.82 -2.85 6.92
C PHE A 45 -3.89 -2.61 5.72
N ILE A 46 -2.57 -2.56 5.94
CA ILE A 46 -1.56 -2.44 4.89
C ILE A 46 -1.66 -3.66 3.96
N ALA A 47 -1.74 -4.87 4.51
CA ALA A 47 -1.90 -6.11 3.75
C ALA A 47 -3.11 -6.04 2.81
N PHE A 48 -4.26 -5.62 3.34
CA PHE A 48 -5.46 -5.40 2.54
C PHE A 48 -5.25 -4.34 1.46
N GLY A 49 -4.67 -3.19 1.81
CA GLY A 49 -4.41 -2.10 0.88
C GLY A 49 -3.49 -2.50 -0.27
N VAL A 50 -2.41 -3.22 0.04
CA VAL A 50 -1.46 -3.77 -0.92
C VAL A 50 -2.15 -4.74 -1.87
N ALA A 51 -2.94 -5.69 -1.35
CA ALA A 51 -3.67 -6.65 -2.17
C ALA A 51 -4.67 -5.94 -3.11
N ALA A 52 -5.44 -4.98 -2.58
CA ALA A 52 -6.39 -4.20 -3.36
C ALA A 52 -5.69 -3.36 -4.45
N ALA A 53 -4.55 -2.74 -4.14
CA ALA A 53 -3.76 -1.99 -5.11
C ALA A 53 -3.18 -2.89 -6.21
N LEU A 54 -2.69 -4.08 -5.85
CA LEU A 54 -2.18 -5.05 -6.81
C LEU A 54 -3.28 -5.49 -7.79
N ILE A 55 -4.48 -5.81 -7.27
CA ILE A 55 -5.64 -6.15 -8.11
C ILE A 55 -6.04 -4.97 -9.00
N ALA A 56 -6.15 -3.76 -8.45
CA ALA A 56 -6.58 -2.58 -9.21
C ALA A 56 -5.58 -2.20 -10.33
N THR A 57 -4.28 -2.29 -10.05
CA THR A 57 -3.22 -2.02 -11.03
C THR A 57 -3.14 -3.13 -12.09
N TYR A 58 -3.30 -4.39 -11.70
CA TYR A 58 -3.40 -5.52 -12.62
C TYR A 58 -4.59 -5.39 -13.58
N LEU A 59 -5.78 -5.10 -13.06
CA LEU A 59 -6.98 -4.92 -13.87
C LEU A 59 -6.80 -3.77 -14.88
N ARG A 60 -6.12 -2.68 -14.50
CA ARG A 60 -5.77 -1.61 -15.46
C ARG A 60 -4.85 -2.13 -16.55
N LYS A 61 -3.74 -2.76 -16.18
CA LYS A 61 -2.74 -3.27 -17.12
C LYS A 61 -3.43 -4.19 -18.14
N ARG A 62 -4.26 -5.12 -17.66
CA ARG A 62 -5.05 -6.03 -18.49
C ARG A 62 -6.03 -5.29 -19.40
N ALA A 63 -6.75 -4.28 -18.89
CA ALA A 63 -7.70 -3.52 -19.68
C ALA A 63 -7.03 -2.77 -20.85
N LEU A 64 -5.86 -2.16 -20.62
CA LEU A 64 -5.09 -1.47 -21.66
C LEU A 64 -4.54 -2.44 -22.71
N SER A 65 -4.07 -3.63 -22.29
CA SER A 65 -3.66 -4.67 -23.23
C SER A 65 -4.80 -5.18 -24.11
N ALA A 66 -6.05 -5.12 -23.64
CA ALA A 66 -7.21 -5.63 -24.36
C ALA A 66 -7.93 -4.58 -25.24
N HIS A 67 -8.01 -3.33 -24.80
CA HIS A 67 -8.81 -2.28 -25.46
C HIS A 67 -7.96 -1.22 -26.17
N GLY A 68 -6.63 -1.38 -26.14
CA GLY A 68 -5.69 -0.40 -26.63
C GLY A 68 -5.42 0.73 -25.64
N GLY A 69 -4.21 1.25 -25.67
CA GLY A 69 -3.75 2.40 -24.91
C GLY A 69 -2.54 3.01 -25.60
N ASN A 70 -2.26 4.29 -25.35
CA ASN A 70 -1.03 4.87 -25.87
C ASN A 70 0.20 4.34 -25.10
N GLY A 71 1.39 4.43 -25.67
CA GLY A 71 2.61 3.90 -25.05
C GLY A 71 2.86 4.45 -23.63
N ARG A 72 2.50 5.71 -23.39
CA ARG A 72 2.61 6.36 -22.08
C ARG A 72 1.71 5.69 -21.03
N GLU A 73 0.46 5.37 -21.38
CA GLU A 73 -0.49 4.69 -20.49
C GLU A 73 -0.03 3.28 -20.14
N HIS A 74 0.55 2.54 -21.10
CA HIS A 74 1.14 1.23 -20.84
C HIS A 74 2.32 1.31 -19.87
N ILE A 75 3.22 2.29 -20.04
CA ILE A 75 4.34 2.51 -19.12
C ILE A 75 3.81 2.78 -17.71
N PHE A 76 2.88 3.73 -17.54
CA PHE A 76 2.31 4.02 -16.22
C PHE A 76 1.61 2.83 -15.58
N ALA A 77 0.85 2.05 -16.36
CA ALA A 77 0.15 0.87 -15.87
C ALA A 77 1.12 -0.23 -15.43
N ASN A 78 2.16 -0.48 -16.22
CA ASN A 78 3.21 -1.45 -15.89
C ASN A 78 3.98 -1.01 -14.65
N THR A 79 4.45 0.23 -14.59
CA THR A 79 5.19 0.75 -13.44
C THR A 79 4.37 0.65 -12.16
N ALA A 80 3.10 1.05 -12.19
CA ALA A 80 2.23 0.95 -11.01
C ALA A 80 2.00 -0.51 -10.57
N PHE A 81 1.82 -1.44 -11.52
CA PHE A 81 1.64 -2.86 -11.22
C PHE A 81 2.91 -3.48 -10.64
N TYR A 82 4.08 -3.24 -11.23
CA TYR A 82 5.34 -3.78 -10.73
C TYR A 82 5.75 -3.14 -9.41
N ALA A 83 5.50 -1.84 -9.21
CA ALA A 83 5.69 -1.19 -7.92
C ALA A 83 4.80 -1.83 -6.83
N ALA A 84 3.53 -2.10 -7.15
CA ALA A 84 2.63 -2.80 -6.23
C ALA A 84 3.09 -4.24 -5.94
N ALA A 85 3.61 -4.95 -6.95
CA ALA A 85 4.11 -6.31 -6.79
C ALA A 85 5.37 -6.36 -5.91
N VAL A 86 6.33 -5.46 -6.14
CA VAL A 86 7.55 -5.34 -5.32
C VAL A 86 7.19 -4.99 -3.89
N LEU A 87 6.31 -4.00 -3.69
CA LEU A 87 5.84 -3.63 -2.35
C LEU A 87 5.15 -4.81 -1.66
N ALA A 88 4.32 -5.58 -2.37
CA ALA A 88 3.67 -6.75 -1.81
C ALA A 88 4.67 -7.80 -1.36
N ILE A 89 5.66 -8.12 -2.21
CA ILE A 89 6.69 -9.10 -1.88
C ILE A 89 7.47 -8.63 -0.64
N TRP A 90 7.94 -7.39 -0.62
CA TRP A 90 8.69 -6.85 0.52
C TRP A 90 7.86 -6.81 1.80
N PHE A 91 6.61 -6.34 1.72
CA PHE A 91 5.72 -6.27 2.87
C PHE A 91 5.40 -7.66 3.44
N PHE A 92 4.94 -8.61 2.63
CA PHE A 92 4.56 -9.93 3.13
C PHE A 92 5.77 -10.73 3.61
N TRP A 93 6.92 -10.62 2.95
CA TRP A 93 8.14 -11.26 3.42
C TRP A 93 8.55 -10.73 4.80
N ASN A 94 8.57 -9.41 4.97
CA ASN A 94 9.00 -8.79 6.21
C ASN A 94 7.97 -8.99 7.34
N TRP A 95 6.68 -8.87 7.04
CA TRP A 95 5.61 -9.02 8.04
C TRP A 95 5.42 -10.47 8.50
N PHE A 96 5.51 -11.46 7.60
CA PHE A 96 5.42 -12.86 8.02
C PHE A 96 6.61 -13.27 8.87
N ASP A 97 7.80 -12.72 8.63
CA ASP A 97 8.97 -12.96 9.48
C ASP A 97 8.77 -12.36 10.89
N ASP A 98 8.18 -11.17 11.00
CA ASP A 98 7.85 -10.57 12.30
C ASP A 98 6.82 -11.43 13.08
N LEU A 99 5.88 -12.08 12.39
CA LEU A 99 4.92 -13.01 13.02
C LEU A 99 5.54 -14.34 13.46
N THR A 100 6.64 -14.80 12.85
CA THR A 100 7.23 -16.12 13.12
C THR A 100 8.45 -16.08 14.04
N VAL A 101 9.26 -15.04 13.96
CA VAL A 101 10.56 -14.95 14.69
C VAL A 101 10.42 -14.15 16.00
N GLY A 102 9.35 -13.37 16.17
CA GLY A 102 9.18 -12.47 17.31
C GLY A 102 10.17 -11.30 17.30
N GLU A 103 10.03 -10.39 18.27
CA GLU A 103 10.78 -9.13 18.33
C GLU A 103 12.28 -9.31 18.63
N GLU A 104 12.65 -10.36 19.38
CA GLU A 104 14.05 -10.62 19.79
C GLU A 104 14.97 -10.96 18.61
N GLY A 105 14.41 -11.26 17.42
CA GLY A 105 15.16 -11.58 16.21
C GLY A 105 15.23 -10.47 15.16
N GLN A 106 14.80 -9.22 15.44
CA GLN A 106 14.82 -8.13 14.45
C GLN A 106 16.23 -7.79 13.96
N SER A 107 16.58 -8.23 12.74
CA SER A 107 17.83 -7.82 12.10
C SER A 107 17.74 -6.36 11.63
N GLN A 108 18.86 -5.61 11.65
CA GLN A 108 18.93 -4.22 11.14
C GLN A 108 18.40 -4.08 9.71
N VAL A 109 18.56 -5.13 8.90
CA VAL A 109 18.04 -5.19 7.53
C VAL A 109 16.51 -5.04 7.52
N ARG A 110 15.79 -5.66 8.45
CA ARG A 110 14.31 -5.57 8.51
C ARG A 110 13.81 -4.17 8.85
N LEU A 111 14.47 -3.50 9.78
CA LEU A 111 14.15 -2.11 10.12
C LEU A 111 14.34 -1.18 8.91
N ILE A 112 15.38 -1.42 8.12
CA ILE A 112 15.60 -0.70 6.85
C ILE A 112 14.45 -0.96 5.87
N PHE A 113 14.02 -2.21 5.70
CA PHE A 113 12.88 -2.54 4.84
C PHE A 113 11.58 -1.87 5.30
N TRP A 114 11.26 -1.89 6.60
CA TRP A 114 10.10 -1.15 7.13
C TRP A 114 10.18 0.35 6.81
N GLY A 115 11.37 0.94 6.91
CA GLY A 115 11.65 2.32 6.53
C GLY A 115 11.37 2.63 5.05
N PHE A 116 11.45 1.64 4.15
CA PHE A 116 11.07 1.81 2.74
C PHE A 116 9.61 1.43 2.46
N ILE A 117 9.12 0.37 3.08
CA ILE A 117 7.76 -0.15 2.89
C ILE A 117 6.72 0.91 3.25
N ASN A 118 6.85 1.56 4.40
CA ASN A 118 5.85 2.51 4.89
C ASN A 118 5.70 3.73 3.96
N PRO A 119 6.76 4.46 3.57
CA PRO A 119 6.66 5.56 2.61
C PRO A 119 6.18 5.11 1.23
N LEU A 120 6.69 3.99 0.71
CA LEU A 120 6.28 3.47 -0.61
C LEU A 120 4.81 3.08 -0.62
N PHE A 121 4.31 2.50 0.47
CA PHE A 121 2.91 2.19 0.65
C PHE A 121 2.05 3.46 0.57
N ILE A 122 2.40 4.51 1.31
CA ILE A 122 1.67 5.78 1.31
C ILE A 122 1.60 6.36 -0.11
N ILE A 123 2.73 6.42 -0.81
CA ILE A 123 2.82 6.95 -2.18
C ILE A 123 1.99 6.12 -3.15
N LEU A 124 2.12 4.78 -3.09
CA LEU A 124 1.41 3.87 -3.99
C LEU A 124 -0.10 3.94 -3.75
N MET A 125 -0.55 3.86 -2.50
CA MET A 125 -1.97 3.95 -2.16
C MET A 125 -2.57 5.29 -2.58
N GLY A 126 -1.87 6.40 -2.32
CA GLY A 126 -2.31 7.73 -2.75
C GLY A 126 -2.42 7.84 -4.28
N THR A 127 -1.46 7.28 -5.01
CA THR A 127 -1.47 7.28 -6.48
C THR A 127 -2.61 6.43 -7.04
N VAL A 128 -2.80 5.22 -6.50
CA VAL A 128 -3.87 4.31 -6.90
C VAL A 128 -5.23 4.92 -6.55
N SER A 129 -5.37 5.51 -5.37
CA SER A 129 -6.63 6.05 -4.91
C SER A 129 -7.07 7.29 -5.70
N ALA A 130 -6.18 8.26 -5.88
CA ALA A 130 -6.45 9.47 -6.68
C ALA A 130 -6.88 9.11 -8.10
N ARG A 131 -6.28 8.06 -8.66
CA ARG A 131 -6.62 7.58 -9.99
C ARG A 131 -7.95 6.84 -10.03
N LEU A 132 -8.28 6.00 -9.04
CA LEU A 132 -9.62 5.40 -8.92
C LEU A 132 -10.71 6.46 -8.78
N TRP A 133 -10.43 7.57 -8.08
CA TRP A 133 -11.30 8.77 -8.00
C TRP A 133 -11.58 9.35 -9.37
N LYS A 134 -10.51 9.63 -10.11
CA LYS A 134 -10.60 10.19 -11.47
C LYS A 134 -11.34 9.26 -12.43
N ASP A 135 -11.11 7.94 -12.32
CA ASP A 135 -11.78 6.94 -13.14
C ASP A 135 -13.26 6.79 -12.76
N ALA A 136 -13.66 7.13 -11.53
CA ALA A 136 -15.04 7.08 -11.07
C ALA A 136 -15.84 8.37 -11.34
N SER A 137 -15.17 9.51 -11.50
CA SER A 137 -15.79 10.79 -11.84
C SER A 137 -16.05 10.99 -13.34
N ARG A 138 -15.48 10.13 -14.18
CA ARG A 138 -15.62 10.16 -15.65
C ARG A 138 -16.74 9.23 -16.18
N THR A 139 -17.34 8.44 -15.31
CA THR A 139 -18.45 7.52 -15.57
C THR A 139 -19.70 7.99 -14.86
#